data_AF-A0AAN7V6X0-F1
#
_entry.id   AF-A0AAN7V6X0-F1
#
_cell.length_a   1.000
_cell.length_b   1.000
_cell.length_c   1.000
_cell.angle_alpha   90.00
_cell.angle_beta   90.00
_cell.angle_gamma   90.00
#
_symmetry.space_group_name_H-M   'P 1'
#
loop_
_entity.id
_entity.type
_entity.pdbx_description
1 polymer ?
#
loop_
_entity_poly.entity_id
_entity_poly.type
_entity_poly.pdbx_seq_one_letter_code
_entity_poly.pdbx_strand_id
1 'polypeptide(L)'
;MSLIVRYLDEHCNIREDFLGFLDCHQENYDGFTHEPILTGEILGETVVAKLNKLGLPLDTCVGIGTDTCSVMLSDQKGAVSQIQKTLKAAIKTFNFLYNHSLNLSISRSSNIQDIRNAVGTIKESVAFFNASSKRNSILKFVNSEQLTSLCETRWVGRHESVLKFKLCFENIIHALELISHWKDNDSSTKAQLLINSLLKTNFIISLYTLSYFLMHGKGTYRPNINTNKPLDYLKISIFIPLLDDVIQDLQFRFNSDTFTTFEINNLIPSYIGT
;
A
#
# COMPACT_ATOMS: atom_id res chain seq x y z
N MET A 1 -3.14 12.79 19.04
CA MET A 1 -2.35 13.35 17.93
C MET A 1 -0.86 13.19 18.24
N SER A 2 -0.02 12.75 17.31
CA SER A 2 1.44 12.69 17.52
C SER A 2 2.09 14.02 17.13
N LEU A 3 3.02 14.51 17.96
CA LEU A 3 3.80 15.71 17.67
C LEU A 3 5.27 15.33 17.41
N ILE A 4 5.77 15.74 16.24
CA ILE A 4 7.15 15.49 15.79
C ILE A 4 7.70 16.82 15.31
N VAL A 5 8.95 17.13 15.65
CA VAL A 5 9.66 18.31 15.14
C VAL A 5 10.86 17.86 14.34
N ARG A 6 11.04 18.47 13.17
CA ARG A 6 12.21 18.30 12.32
C ARG A 6 12.98 19.62 12.28
N TYR A 7 14.27 19.58 12.58
CA TYR A 7 15.14 20.76 12.63
C TYR A 7 16.55 20.43 12.12
N LEU A 8 17.37 21.47 11.92
CA LEU A 8 18.78 21.35 11.61
C LEU A 8 19.58 21.50 12.91
N ASP A 9 20.48 20.57 13.18
CA ASP A 9 21.40 20.69 14.32
C ASP A 9 22.55 21.67 14.01
N GLU A 10 23.43 21.88 14.98
CA GLU A 10 24.59 22.78 14.87
C GLU A 10 25.57 22.38 13.74
N HIS A 11 25.47 21.14 13.26
CA HIS A 11 26.28 20.60 12.16
C HIS A 11 25.52 20.57 10.83
N CYS A 12 24.36 21.23 10.75
CA CYS A 12 23.48 21.24 9.58
C CYS A 12 22.93 19.85 9.19
N ASN A 13 22.88 18.89 10.12
CA ASN A 13 22.22 17.62 9.88
C ASN A 13 20.73 17.73 10.19
N ILE A 14 19.92 17.05 9.37
CA ILE A 14 18.48 16.95 9.58
C ILE A 14 18.24 15.99 10.75
N ARG A 15 17.60 16.47 11.82
CA ARG A 15 17.14 15.65 12.95
C ARG A 15 15.63 15.67 13.07
N GLU A 16 15.07 14.56 13.52
CA GLU A 16 13.64 14.40 13.82
C GLU A 16 13.47 13.88 15.23
N ASP A 17 12.79 14.66 16.07
CA ASP A 17 12.51 14.28 17.45
C ASP A 17 11.01 14.14 17.67
N PHE A 18 10.62 13.00 18.26
CA PHE A 18 9.26 12.74 18.69
C PHE A 18 9.04 13.41 20.05
N LEU A 19 8.14 14.39 20.10
CA LEU A 19 7.85 15.15 21.31
C LEU A 19 6.78 14.50 22.20
N GLY A 20 6.04 13.53 21.64
CA GLY A 20 5.02 12.78 22.37
C GLY A 20 3.66 12.75 21.70
N PHE A 21 2.71 12.13 22.39
CA PHE A 21 1.30 12.14 22.02
C PHE A 21 0.56 13.25 22.78
N LEU A 22 -0.21 14.03 22.04
CA LEU A 22 -1.20 14.97 22.54
C LEU A 22 -2.55 14.27 22.60
N ASP A 23 -3.13 14.17 23.79
CA ASP A 23 -4.52 13.80 23.96
C ASP A 23 -5.39 15.06 23.82
N CYS A 24 -5.87 15.30 22.61
CA CYS A 24 -6.64 16.50 22.30
C CYS A 24 -8.00 16.54 23.00
N HIS A 25 -8.51 15.41 23.51
CA HIS A 25 -9.76 15.39 24.26
C HIS A 25 -9.51 15.77 25.72
N GLN A 26 -8.52 15.14 26.36
CA GLN A 26 -8.18 15.46 27.75
C GLN A 26 -7.64 16.88 27.93
N GLU A 27 -6.90 17.42 26.95
CA GLU A 27 -6.37 18.79 27.04
C GLU A 27 -7.42 19.89 26.81
N ASN A 28 -8.62 19.56 26.29
CA ASN A 28 -9.66 20.56 25.96
C ASN A 28 -11.01 20.35 26.66
N TYR A 29 -11.23 19.23 27.35
CA TYR A 29 -12.51 18.92 27.99
C TYR A 29 -12.31 18.35 29.41
N ASP A 30 -12.71 19.12 30.43
CA ASP A 30 -12.64 18.74 31.86
C ASP A 30 -13.90 18.02 32.38
N GLY A 31 -14.74 17.50 31.48
CA GLY A 31 -15.93 16.74 31.83
C GLY A 31 -16.95 16.64 30.69
N PHE A 32 -17.69 15.54 30.64
CA PHE A 32 -18.70 15.25 29.60
C PHE A 32 -20.02 15.99 29.89
N THR A 33 -20.01 17.32 29.81
CA THR A 33 -21.26 18.11 29.88
C THR A 33 -21.95 18.22 28.51
N HIS A 34 -21.17 18.15 27.43
CA HIS A 34 -21.62 18.19 26.03
C HIS A 34 -20.76 17.26 25.15
N GLU A 35 -21.20 16.97 23.92
CA GLU A 35 -20.44 16.17 22.97
C GLU A 35 -19.08 16.85 22.66
N PRO A 36 -17.94 16.16 22.87
CA PRO A 36 -16.62 16.73 22.63
C PRO A 36 -16.30 16.76 21.14
N ILE A 37 -16.62 17.88 20.46
CA ILE A 37 -16.35 18.09 19.04
C ILE A 37 -14.97 18.73 18.84
N LEU A 38 -14.01 17.93 18.35
CA LEU A 38 -12.71 18.44 17.92
C LEU A 38 -12.81 19.18 16.59
N THR A 39 -12.67 20.51 16.62
CA THR A 39 -12.53 21.33 15.42
C THR A 39 -11.05 21.56 15.09
N GLY A 40 -10.77 21.96 13.84
CA GLY A 40 -9.40 22.30 13.46
C GLY A 40 -8.83 23.44 14.29
N GLU A 41 -9.65 24.43 14.64
CA GLU A 41 -9.25 25.57 15.48
C GLU A 41 -8.78 25.11 16.87
N ILE A 42 -9.57 24.28 17.55
CA ILE A 42 -9.21 23.72 18.87
C ILE A 42 -7.89 22.97 18.77
N LEU A 43 -7.74 22.10 17.75
CA LEU A 43 -6.50 21.35 17.53
C LEU A 43 -5.29 22.27 17.31
N GLY A 44 -5.45 23.33 16.53
CA GLY A 44 -4.38 24.28 16.27
C GLY A 44 -3.95 25.02 17.54
N GLU A 45 -4.90 25.42 18.38
CA GLU A 45 -4.63 26.07 19.67
C GLU A 45 -3.92 25.13 20.64
N THR A 46 -4.35 23.87 20.74
CA THR A 46 -3.69 22.87 21.60
C THR A 46 -2.23 22.64 21.18
N VAL A 47 -1.95 22.59 19.87
CA VAL A 47 -0.58 22.46 19.37
C VAL A 47 0.27 23.66 19.77
N VAL A 48 -0.22 24.88 19.53
CA VAL A 48 0.52 26.12 19.89
C VAL A 48 0.77 26.18 21.40
N ALA A 49 -0.22 25.83 22.22
CA ALA A 49 -0.07 25.77 23.67
C ALA A 49 1.02 24.77 24.09
N LYS A 50 1.07 23.59 23.45
CA LYS A 50 2.11 22.59 23.73
C LYS A 50 3.50 23.07 23.33
N LEU A 51 3.64 23.68 22.15
CA LEU A 51 4.92 24.20 21.69
C LEU A 51 5.45 25.30 22.61
N ASN A 52 4.56 26.20 23.07
CA ASN A 52 4.90 27.22 24.07
C ASN A 52 5.32 26.60 25.41
N LYS A 53 4.61 25.57 25.86
CA LYS A 53 4.96 24.84 27.11
C LYS A 53 6.33 24.17 27.03
N LEU A 54 6.76 23.76 25.83
CA LEU A 54 8.09 23.20 25.58
C LEU A 54 9.17 24.27 25.37
N GLY A 55 8.81 25.56 25.38
CA GLY A 55 9.76 26.67 25.17
C GLY A 55 10.34 26.74 23.76
N LEU A 56 9.63 26.20 22.76
CA LEU A 56 10.12 26.17 21.39
C LEU A 56 9.92 27.54 20.69
N PRO A 57 10.93 28.08 20.00
CA PRO A 57 10.84 29.35 19.30
C PRO A 57 9.92 29.24 18.07
N LEU A 58 8.71 29.79 18.19
CA LEU A 58 7.70 29.73 17.13
C LEU A 58 8.07 30.59 15.90
N ASP A 59 8.76 31.70 16.11
CA ASP A 59 9.23 32.62 15.07
C ASP A 59 10.20 31.96 14.06
N THR A 60 10.96 30.97 14.51
CA THR A 60 11.91 30.23 13.66
C THR A 60 11.27 29.09 12.86
N CYS A 61 9.98 28.80 13.06
CA CYS A 61 9.31 27.72 12.36
C CYS A 61 9.06 28.08 10.90
N VAL A 62 9.65 27.28 10.00
CA VAL A 62 9.58 27.49 8.55
C VAL A 62 8.53 26.60 7.86
N GLY A 63 8.01 25.58 8.54
CA GLY A 63 7.12 24.61 7.91
C GLY A 63 6.21 23.84 8.87
N ILE A 64 4.98 23.60 8.43
CA ILE A 64 3.98 22.79 9.15
C ILE A 64 3.57 21.63 8.26
N GLY A 65 3.75 20.39 8.73
CA GLY A 65 3.33 19.16 8.05
C GLY A 65 2.19 18.46 8.81
N THR A 66 1.03 18.32 8.18
CA THR A 66 -0.14 17.63 8.74
C THR A 66 -0.79 16.70 7.71
N ASP A 67 -1.65 15.80 8.16
CA ASP A 67 -2.53 15.06 7.25
C ASP A 67 -3.40 15.99 6.42
N THR A 68 -3.90 15.48 5.29
CA THR A 68 -4.76 16.26 4.40
C THR A 68 -6.24 16.14 4.76
N CYS A 69 -6.56 15.80 6.02
CA CYS A 69 -7.95 15.76 6.48
C CYS A 69 -8.55 17.16 6.45
N SER A 70 -9.86 17.27 6.21
CA SER A 70 -10.58 18.55 6.16
C SER A 70 -10.44 19.33 7.47
N VAL A 71 -10.39 18.64 8.61
CA VAL A 71 -10.18 19.21 9.94
C VAL A 71 -8.80 19.87 10.09
N MET A 72 -7.79 19.38 9.37
CA MET A 72 -6.43 19.91 9.42
C MET A 72 -6.19 21.00 8.36
N LEU A 73 -6.69 20.80 7.14
CA LEU A 73 -6.35 21.67 6.00
C LEU A 73 -7.38 22.72 5.60
N SER A 74 -8.60 22.72 6.17
CA SER A 74 -9.64 23.69 5.80
C SER A 74 -9.11 25.12 5.86
N ASP A 75 -9.28 25.88 4.78
CA ASP A 75 -8.76 27.25 4.69
C ASP A 75 -9.45 28.18 5.70
N GLN A 76 -10.70 27.89 6.07
CA GLN A 76 -11.48 28.71 7.01
C GLN A 76 -11.44 28.21 8.46
N LYS A 77 -11.37 26.89 8.70
CA LYS A 77 -11.49 26.28 10.05
C LYS A 77 -10.48 25.15 10.32
N GLY A 78 -9.41 25.08 9.53
CA GLY A 78 -8.40 24.03 9.64
C GLY A 78 -7.36 24.32 10.72
N ALA A 79 -6.83 23.27 11.34
CA ALA A 79 -5.78 23.38 12.34
C ALA A 79 -4.53 24.09 11.81
N VAL A 80 -4.14 23.82 10.57
CA VAL A 80 -2.98 24.51 9.96
C VAL A 80 -3.23 26.01 9.83
N SER A 81 -4.43 26.40 9.39
CA SER A 81 -4.81 27.79 9.24
C SER A 81 -4.81 28.53 10.59
N GLN A 82 -5.21 27.86 11.66
CA GLN A 82 -5.13 28.41 13.02
C GLN A 82 -3.68 28.54 13.52
N ILE A 83 -2.86 27.51 13.32
CA ILE A 83 -1.44 27.50 13.68
C ILE A 83 -0.68 28.62 12.94
N GLN A 84 -0.98 28.85 11.66
CA GLN A 84 -0.37 29.90 10.83
C GLN A 84 -0.68 31.33 11.30
N LYS A 85 -1.75 31.56 12.06
CA LYS A 85 -2.01 32.88 12.67
C LYS A 85 -0.89 33.28 13.64
N THR A 86 -0.37 32.30 14.38
CA THR A 86 0.75 32.48 15.32
C THR A 86 2.09 32.33 14.62
N LEU A 87 2.20 31.35 13.71
CA LEU A 87 3.42 30.97 13.00
C LEU A 87 3.44 31.58 11.59
N LYS A 88 3.53 32.91 11.50
CA LYS A 88 3.39 33.65 10.22
C LYS A 88 4.47 33.33 9.19
N ALA A 89 5.66 32.91 9.62
CA ALA A 89 6.76 32.50 8.75
C ALA A 89 6.62 31.05 8.24
N ALA A 90 5.72 30.25 8.83
CA ALA A 90 5.62 28.84 8.54
C ALA A 90 4.81 28.56 7.27
N ILE A 91 5.44 27.90 6.31
CA ILE A 91 4.81 27.48 5.07
C ILE A 91 4.03 26.19 5.33
N LYS A 92 2.77 26.16 4.87
CA LYS A 92 1.97 24.93 4.82
C LYS A 92 2.67 23.94 3.91
N THR A 93 3.33 22.96 4.53
CA THR A 93 4.21 22.03 3.84
C THR A 93 3.47 20.71 3.68
N PHE A 94 2.92 20.49 2.49
CA PHE A 94 2.27 19.23 2.12
C PHE A 94 3.26 18.04 2.01
N ASN A 95 4.56 18.34 2.12
CA ASN A 95 5.67 17.48 1.73
C ASN A 95 5.92 16.28 2.66
N PHE A 96 5.30 16.24 3.84
CA PHE A 96 5.48 15.12 4.79
C PHE A 96 4.63 13.89 4.47
N LEU A 97 3.68 13.98 3.55
CA LEU A 97 2.70 12.91 3.30
C LEU A 97 2.61 12.52 1.82
N TYR A 98 3.78 12.25 1.20
CA TYR A 98 3.83 11.43 -0.02
C TYR A 98 3.03 10.13 0.14
N ASN A 99 3.01 9.55 1.35
CA ASN A 99 2.18 8.38 1.67
C ASN A 99 0.68 8.65 1.48
N HIS A 100 0.19 9.87 1.77
CA HIS A 100 -1.22 10.19 1.57
C HIS A 100 -1.55 10.44 0.09
N SER A 101 -0.71 11.21 -0.62
CA SER A 101 -0.87 11.41 -2.08
C SER A 101 -0.76 10.09 -2.85
N LEU A 102 0.15 9.21 -2.43
CA LEU A 102 0.26 7.84 -2.89
C LEU A 102 -1.00 7.04 -2.53
N ASN A 103 -1.47 7.11 -1.28
CA ASN A 103 -2.69 6.41 -0.85
C ASN A 103 -3.92 6.86 -1.64
N LEU A 104 -4.03 8.16 -1.96
CA LEU A 104 -5.08 8.70 -2.81
C LEU A 104 -4.94 8.19 -4.25
N SER A 105 -3.73 8.19 -4.81
CA SER A 105 -3.45 7.68 -6.15
C SER A 105 -3.77 6.19 -6.25
N ILE A 106 -3.38 5.40 -5.25
CA ILE A 106 -3.69 3.98 -5.15
C ILE A 106 -5.18 3.74 -4.93
N SER A 107 -5.85 4.54 -4.11
CA SER A 107 -7.30 4.45 -3.94
C SER A 107 -8.03 4.72 -5.25
N ARG A 108 -7.52 5.65 -6.08
CA ARG A 108 -8.06 5.92 -7.41
C ARG A 108 -7.73 4.80 -8.39
N SER A 109 -6.51 4.27 -8.39
CA SER A 109 -6.14 3.10 -9.21
C SER A 109 -6.94 1.86 -8.82
N SER A 110 -7.28 1.71 -7.54
CA SER A 110 -8.15 0.64 -7.04
C SER A 110 -9.60 0.79 -7.53
N ASN A 111 -9.98 1.92 -8.13
CA ASN A 111 -11.26 2.10 -8.82
C ASN A 111 -11.20 1.73 -10.31
N ILE A 112 -10.08 1.23 -10.83
CA ILE A 112 -10.04 0.63 -12.17
C ILE A 112 -10.75 -0.73 -12.10
N GLN A 113 -11.60 -1.01 -13.09
CA GLN A 113 -12.45 -2.21 -13.06
C GLN A 113 -11.64 -3.51 -12.97
N ASP A 114 -10.58 -3.64 -13.78
CA ASP A 114 -9.72 -4.83 -13.76
C ASP A 114 -9.03 -5.02 -12.40
N ILE A 115 -8.58 -3.94 -11.78
CA ILE A 115 -7.96 -3.95 -10.45
C ILE A 115 -8.98 -4.34 -9.38
N ARG A 116 -10.20 -3.78 -9.41
CA ARG A 116 -11.29 -4.17 -8.51
C ARG A 116 -11.62 -5.65 -8.64
N ASN A 117 -11.75 -6.13 -9.87
CA ASN A 117 -12.06 -7.53 -10.16
C ASN A 117 -10.96 -8.44 -9.62
N ALA A 118 -9.69 -8.10 -9.86
CA ALA A 118 -8.56 -8.87 -9.36
C ALA A 118 -8.53 -8.93 -7.82
N VAL A 119 -8.71 -7.79 -7.14
CA VAL A 119 -8.81 -7.77 -5.67
C VAL A 119 -10.00 -8.61 -5.18
N GLY A 120 -11.14 -8.56 -5.87
CA GLY A 120 -12.31 -9.40 -5.59
C GLY A 120 -12.00 -10.89 -5.70
N THR A 121 -11.35 -11.31 -6.79
CA THR A 121 -10.94 -12.71 -7.00
C THR A 121 -9.94 -13.19 -5.96
N ILE A 122 -8.99 -12.33 -5.53
CA ILE A 122 -8.07 -12.65 -4.42
C ILE A 122 -8.85 -12.87 -3.12
N LYS A 123 -9.79 -11.96 -2.78
CA LYS A 123 -10.65 -12.10 -1.59
C LYS A 123 -11.45 -13.40 -1.63
N GLU A 124 -12.04 -13.72 -2.79
CA GLU A 124 -12.85 -14.93 -2.93
C GLU A 124 -11.99 -16.20 -2.81
N SER A 125 -10.80 -16.21 -3.38
CA SER A 125 -9.85 -17.33 -3.26
C SER A 125 -9.46 -17.57 -1.79
N VAL A 126 -9.13 -16.50 -1.07
CA VAL A 126 -8.82 -16.57 0.37
C VAL A 126 -10.02 -17.04 1.19
N ALA A 127 -11.21 -16.51 0.90
CA ALA A 127 -12.45 -16.91 1.58
C ALA A 127 -12.78 -18.39 1.33
N PHE A 128 -12.54 -18.88 0.10
CA PHE A 128 -12.74 -20.28 -0.26
C PHE A 128 -11.89 -21.22 0.61
N PHE A 129 -10.60 -20.93 0.77
CA PHE A 129 -9.74 -21.75 1.64
C PHE A 129 -10.12 -21.62 3.12
N ASN A 130 -10.45 -20.42 3.60
CA ASN A 130 -10.78 -20.19 5.02
C ASN A 130 -12.15 -20.74 5.43
N ALA A 131 -13.11 -20.85 4.51
CA ALA A 131 -14.45 -21.35 4.81
C ALA A 131 -14.50 -22.86 5.10
N SER A 132 -13.41 -23.62 4.91
CA SER A 132 -13.36 -25.04 5.29
C SER A 132 -12.00 -25.42 5.83
N SER A 133 -11.97 -26.03 7.02
CA SER A 133 -10.75 -26.58 7.62
C SER A 133 -10.07 -27.60 6.71
N LYS A 134 -10.84 -28.42 5.96
CA LYS A 134 -10.30 -29.39 4.99
C LYS A 134 -9.56 -28.70 3.84
N ARG A 135 -10.14 -27.63 3.27
CA ARG A 135 -9.52 -26.86 2.18
C ARG A 135 -8.29 -26.09 2.66
N ASN A 136 -8.36 -25.51 3.86
CA ASN A 136 -7.23 -24.85 4.50
C ASN A 136 -6.06 -25.82 4.75
N SER A 137 -6.34 -27.05 5.16
CA SER A 137 -5.33 -28.08 5.35
C SER A 137 -4.61 -28.46 4.06
N ILE A 138 -5.29 -28.53 2.91
CA ILE A 138 -4.61 -28.74 1.61
C ILE A 138 -3.67 -27.58 1.31
N LEU A 139 -4.14 -26.35 1.48
CA LEU A 139 -3.30 -25.18 1.23
C LEU A 139 -2.06 -25.18 2.14
N LYS A 140 -2.20 -25.55 3.42
CA LYS A 140 -1.07 -25.71 4.36
C LYS A 140 -0.15 -26.89 4.03
N PHE A 141 -0.68 -27.91 3.36
CA PHE A 141 0.10 -29.06 2.93
C PHE A 141 0.98 -28.68 1.72
N VAL A 142 0.41 -27.93 0.77
CA VAL A 142 1.12 -27.46 -0.42
C VAL A 142 2.02 -26.25 -0.12
N ASN A 143 1.64 -25.41 0.85
CA ASN A 143 2.34 -24.19 1.22
C ASN A 143 2.76 -24.23 2.69
N SER A 144 4.07 -24.19 2.97
CA SER A 144 4.59 -24.21 4.35
C SER A 144 4.18 -22.98 5.19
N GLU A 145 3.65 -21.92 4.57
CA GLU A 145 3.14 -20.72 5.24
C GLU A 145 1.63 -20.49 5.03
N GLN A 146 0.96 -19.86 6.00
CA GLN A 146 -0.48 -19.54 5.89
C GLN A 146 -0.74 -18.31 5.00
N LEU A 147 -1.70 -18.41 4.06
CA LEU A 147 -2.27 -17.23 3.41
C LEU A 147 -2.98 -16.36 4.45
N THR A 148 -2.50 -15.13 4.60
CA THR A 148 -3.12 -14.14 5.49
C THR A 148 -4.37 -13.57 4.83
N SER A 149 -5.47 -13.44 5.58
CA SER A 149 -6.69 -12.81 5.07
C SER A 149 -6.46 -11.33 4.78
N LEU A 150 -7.04 -10.83 3.68
CA LEU A 150 -7.01 -9.41 3.35
C LEU A 150 -7.65 -8.58 4.47
N CYS A 151 -6.84 -7.84 5.23
CA CYS A 151 -7.33 -6.87 6.20
C CYS A 151 -7.89 -5.64 5.48
N GLU A 152 -9.20 -5.40 5.56
CA GLU A 152 -9.85 -4.28 4.86
C GLU A 152 -9.44 -2.90 5.41
N THR A 153 -9.10 -2.82 6.71
CA THR A 153 -8.99 -1.56 7.44
C THR A 153 -7.58 -0.95 7.50
N ARG A 154 -6.51 -1.64 7.08
CA ARG A 154 -5.15 -1.07 7.04
C ARG A 154 -4.39 -1.39 5.76
N TRP A 155 -3.92 -0.34 5.08
CA TRP A 155 -3.14 -0.37 3.82
C TRP A 155 -1.97 -1.37 3.82
N VAL A 156 -1.17 -1.38 4.90
CA VAL A 156 -0.02 -2.31 5.04
C VAL A 156 -0.47 -3.77 4.99
N GLY A 157 -1.65 -4.08 5.56
CA GLY A 157 -2.21 -5.44 5.55
C GLY A 157 -2.71 -5.88 4.17
N ARG A 158 -3.28 -4.97 3.36
CA ARG A 158 -3.66 -5.29 1.97
C ARG A 158 -2.43 -5.54 1.10
N HIS A 159 -1.41 -4.71 1.25
CA HIS A 159 -0.12 -4.83 0.55
C HIS A 159 0.53 -6.19 0.80
N GLU A 160 0.69 -6.54 2.07
CA GLU A 160 1.36 -7.77 2.48
C GLU A 160 0.59 -9.01 2.01
N SER A 161 -0.74 -8.95 2.03
CA SER A 161 -1.60 -10.03 1.56
C SER A 161 -1.49 -10.25 0.05
N VAL A 162 -1.46 -9.18 -0.77
CA VAL A 162 -1.31 -9.30 -2.24
C VAL A 162 0.07 -9.83 -2.60
N LEU A 163 1.13 -9.39 -1.89
CA LEU A 163 2.48 -9.93 -2.09
C LEU A 163 2.57 -11.40 -1.70
N LYS A 164 2.06 -11.78 -0.53
CA LYS A 164 1.99 -13.20 -0.12
C LYS A 164 1.19 -14.04 -1.11
N PHE A 165 0.08 -13.50 -1.62
CA PHE A 165 -0.72 -14.18 -2.65
C PHE A 165 0.08 -14.39 -3.95
N LYS A 166 0.86 -13.41 -4.39
CA LYS A 166 1.76 -13.54 -5.54
C LYS A 166 2.86 -14.58 -5.29
N LEU A 167 3.51 -14.54 -4.13
CA LEU A 167 4.58 -15.49 -3.77
C LEU A 167 4.07 -16.93 -3.72
N CYS A 168 2.83 -17.14 -3.27
CA CYS A 168 2.22 -18.45 -3.18
C CYS A 168 1.32 -18.78 -4.39
N PHE A 169 1.41 -18.04 -5.50
CA PHE A 169 0.46 -18.15 -6.61
C PHE A 169 0.42 -19.55 -7.22
N GLU A 170 1.59 -20.15 -7.50
CA GLU A 170 1.68 -21.51 -8.03
C GLU A 170 1.09 -22.54 -7.07
N ASN A 171 1.40 -22.41 -5.78
CA ASN A 171 0.87 -23.29 -4.72
C ASN A 171 -0.65 -23.17 -4.58
N ILE A 172 -1.21 -21.97 -4.79
CA ILE A 172 -2.65 -21.74 -4.78
C ILE A 172 -3.31 -22.45 -5.96
N ILE A 173 -2.75 -22.34 -7.17
CA ILE A 173 -3.27 -23.03 -8.35
C ILE A 173 -3.24 -24.54 -8.13
N HIS A 174 -2.11 -25.07 -7.65
CA HIS A 174 -1.98 -26.49 -7.37
C HIS A 174 -2.98 -26.98 -6.31
N ALA A 175 -3.18 -26.22 -5.23
CA ALA A 175 -4.18 -26.54 -4.22
C ALA A 175 -5.62 -26.53 -4.78
N LEU A 176 -5.95 -25.60 -5.67
CA LEU A 176 -7.24 -25.56 -6.34
C LEU A 176 -7.42 -26.74 -7.31
N GLU A 177 -6.38 -27.14 -8.03
CA GLU A 177 -6.40 -28.31 -8.92
C GLU A 177 -6.66 -29.60 -8.13
N LEU A 178 -6.06 -29.77 -6.96
CA LEU A 178 -6.35 -30.92 -6.11
C LEU A 178 -7.82 -30.94 -5.65
N ILE A 179 -8.37 -29.76 -5.33
CA ILE A 179 -9.77 -29.62 -4.88
C ILE A 179 -10.75 -29.80 -6.06
N SER A 180 -10.37 -29.45 -7.29
CA SER A 180 -11.24 -29.63 -8.46
C SER A 180 -11.52 -31.10 -8.78
N HIS A 181 -10.67 -32.02 -8.34
CA HIS A 181 -10.87 -33.47 -8.50
C HIS A 181 -11.63 -34.12 -7.34
N TRP A 182 -12.12 -33.35 -6.36
CA TRP A 182 -12.87 -33.88 -5.24
C TRP A 182 -14.27 -34.38 -5.65
N LYS A 183 -14.77 -35.38 -4.90
CA LYS A 183 -16.16 -35.88 -5.05
C LYS A 183 -17.23 -34.86 -4.65
N ASP A 184 -16.85 -33.83 -3.88
CA ASP A 184 -17.75 -32.75 -3.49
C ASP A 184 -17.93 -31.78 -4.65
N ASN A 185 -19.08 -31.87 -5.32
CA ASN A 185 -19.35 -31.09 -6.53
C ASN A 185 -19.28 -29.58 -6.29
N ASP A 186 -19.73 -29.09 -5.14
CA ASP A 186 -19.75 -27.66 -4.84
C ASP A 186 -18.33 -27.10 -4.69
N SER A 187 -17.45 -27.79 -3.95
CA SER A 187 -16.04 -27.39 -3.83
C SER A 187 -15.28 -27.59 -5.12
N SER A 188 -15.51 -28.69 -5.85
CA SER A 188 -14.85 -29.00 -7.11
C SER A 188 -15.16 -27.95 -8.18
N THR A 189 -16.46 -27.67 -8.40
CA THR A 189 -16.90 -26.68 -9.39
C THR A 189 -16.38 -25.29 -9.06
N LYS A 190 -16.46 -24.89 -7.78
CA LYS A 190 -15.98 -23.57 -7.35
C LYS A 190 -14.47 -23.44 -7.46
N ALA A 191 -13.70 -24.50 -7.19
CA ALA A 191 -12.25 -24.50 -7.41
C ALA A 191 -11.91 -24.32 -8.90
N GLN A 192 -12.61 -25.02 -9.80
CA GLN A 192 -12.40 -24.88 -11.24
C GLN A 192 -12.73 -23.47 -11.75
N LEU A 193 -13.79 -22.86 -11.24
CA LEU A 193 -14.15 -21.48 -11.57
C LEU A 193 -13.09 -20.47 -11.10
N LEU A 194 -12.51 -20.70 -9.91
CA LEU A 194 -11.43 -19.86 -9.39
C LEU A 194 -10.15 -20.01 -10.23
N ILE A 195 -9.76 -21.23 -10.63
CA ILE A 195 -8.62 -21.46 -11.54
C ILE A 195 -8.82 -20.68 -12.84
N ASN A 196 -10.00 -20.81 -13.46
CA ASN A 196 -10.31 -20.11 -14.70
C ASN A 196 -10.30 -18.58 -14.54
N SER A 197 -10.55 -18.05 -13.34
CA SER A 197 -10.47 -16.61 -13.06
C SER A 197 -9.03 -16.15 -12.81
N LEU A 198 -8.24 -16.95 -12.08
CA LEU A 198 -6.85 -16.65 -11.72
C LEU A 198 -5.90 -16.75 -12.93
N LEU A 199 -6.18 -17.65 -13.87
CA LEU A 199 -5.37 -17.82 -15.09
C LEU A 199 -5.74 -16.85 -16.23
N LYS A 200 -6.73 -15.97 -16.03
CA LYS A 200 -7.04 -14.93 -17.03
C LYS A 200 -5.89 -13.93 -17.14
N THR A 201 -5.54 -13.57 -18.36
CA THR A 201 -4.49 -12.58 -18.67
C THR A 201 -4.71 -11.26 -17.91
N ASN A 202 -5.94 -10.74 -17.89
CA ASN A 202 -6.27 -9.51 -17.15
C ASN A 202 -6.01 -9.63 -15.65
N PHE A 203 -6.26 -10.80 -15.05
CA PHE A 203 -6.00 -11.03 -13.65
C PHE A 203 -4.50 -11.04 -13.37
N ILE A 204 -3.73 -11.76 -14.19
CA ILE A 204 -2.26 -11.84 -14.06
C ILE A 204 -1.65 -10.44 -14.17
N ILE A 205 -1.99 -9.68 -15.23
CA ILE A 205 -1.49 -8.31 -15.40
C ILE A 205 -1.86 -7.43 -14.19
N SER A 206 -3.11 -7.52 -13.71
CA SER A 206 -3.59 -6.76 -12.56
C SER A 206 -2.86 -7.14 -11.26
N LEU A 207 -2.59 -8.43 -11.04
CA LEU A 207 -1.87 -8.93 -9.87
C LEU A 207 -0.42 -8.42 -9.86
N TYR A 208 0.28 -8.50 -11.00
CA TYR A 208 1.65 -8.03 -11.11
C TYR A 208 1.73 -6.51 -10.96
N THR A 209 0.82 -5.78 -11.61
CA THR A 209 0.71 -4.32 -11.50
C THR A 209 0.44 -3.89 -10.06
N LEU A 210 -0.51 -4.55 -9.38
CA LEU A 210 -0.76 -4.34 -7.96
C LEU A 210 0.51 -4.61 -7.15
N SER A 211 1.13 -5.78 -7.30
CA SER A 211 2.34 -6.14 -6.54
C SER A 211 3.46 -5.11 -6.67
N TYR A 212 3.64 -4.55 -7.86
CA TYR A 212 4.70 -3.61 -8.19
C TYR A 212 4.49 -2.24 -7.54
N PHE A 213 3.31 -1.63 -7.75
CA PHE A 213 2.96 -0.32 -7.15
C PHE A 213 2.98 -0.39 -5.62
N LEU A 214 2.55 -1.54 -5.10
CA LEU A 214 2.57 -1.85 -3.69
C LEU A 214 4.03 -1.90 -3.19
N MET A 215 4.92 -2.65 -3.84
CA MET A 215 6.34 -2.81 -3.43
C MET A 215 7.09 -1.47 -3.36
N HIS A 216 6.91 -0.60 -4.36
CA HIS A 216 7.56 0.72 -4.42
C HIS A 216 6.96 1.74 -3.44
N GLY A 217 5.79 1.46 -2.87
CA GLY A 217 5.20 2.24 -1.77
C GLY A 217 5.86 1.98 -0.41
N LYS A 218 6.58 0.87 -0.22
CA LYS A 218 7.42 0.64 0.96
C LYS A 218 8.76 1.33 0.74
N GLY A 219 8.84 2.61 1.14
CA GLY A 219 9.98 3.50 0.94
C GLY A 219 11.29 3.03 1.58
N THR A 220 11.93 2.03 0.99
CA THR A 220 13.32 1.63 1.27
C THR A 220 14.30 2.30 0.31
N TYR A 221 13.84 2.67 -0.89
CA TYR A 221 14.57 3.51 -1.83
C TYR A 221 13.75 4.77 -2.13
N ARG A 222 13.95 5.83 -1.34
CA ARG A 222 13.60 7.19 -1.77
C ARG A 222 14.84 7.77 -2.43
N PRO A 223 15.01 7.65 -3.75
CA PRO A 223 16.02 8.46 -4.41
C PRO A 223 15.71 9.92 -4.12
N ASN A 224 16.71 10.68 -3.65
CA ASN A 224 16.61 12.14 -3.54
C ASN A 224 16.61 12.72 -4.95
N ILE A 225 15.49 12.57 -5.66
CA ILE A 225 15.34 13.08 -7.03
C ILE A 225 15.07 14.58 -6.91
N ASN A 226 16.02 15.37 -7.40
CA ASN A 226 15.90 16.82 -7.45
C ASN A 226 14.89 17.21 -8.55
N THR A 227 13.61 17.31 -8.18
CA THR A 227 12.56 17.81 -9.08
C THR A 227 11.65 18.78 -8.34
N ASN A 228 11.30 19.88 -9.01
CA ASN A 228 10.38 20.89 -8.48
C ASN A 228 8.91 20.60 -8.80
N LYS A 229 8.62 19.48 -9.48
CA LYS A 229 7.29 19.11 -9.97
C LYS A 229 6.91 17.70 -9.47
N PRO A 230 5.81 17.54 -8.72
CA PRO A 230 5.37 16.25 -8.19
C PRO A 230 5.18 15.16 -9.25
N LEU A 231 4.73 15.54 -10.45
CA LEU A 231 4.54 14.61 -11.57
C LEU A 231 5.86 14.02 -12.06
N ASP A 232 6.92 14.82 -12.11
CA ASP A 232 8.23 14.39 -12.60
C ASP A 232 8.93 13.50 -11.57
N TYR A 233 8.77 13.80 -10.27
CA TYR A 233 9.18 12.90 -9.20
C TYR A 233 8.53 11.52 -9.34
N LEU A 234 7.20 11.46 -9.53
CA LEU A 234 6.48 10.18 -9.69
C LEU A 234 6.88 9.43 -10.96
N LYS A 235 7.11 10.15 -12.06
CA LYS A 235 7.60 9.53 -13.30
C LYS A 235 8.95 8.86 -13.07
N ILE A 236 9.89 9.54 -12.43
CA ILE A 236 11.25 9.05 -12.25
C ILE A 236 11.33 7.98 -11.15
N SER A 237 10.62 8.14 -10.05
CA SER A 237 10.67 7.20 -8.91
C SER A 237 9.83 5.95 -9.08
N ILE A 238 8.79 5.98 -9.93
CA ILE A 238 7.81 4.88 -10.03
C ILE A 238 7.63 4.41 -11.46
N PHE A 239 7.36 5.32 -12.40
CA PHE A 239 6.97 4.94 -13.77
C PHE A 239 8.13 4.41 -14.60
N ILE A 240 9.30 5.06 -14.55
CA ILE A 240 10.50 4.59 -15.28
C ILE A 240 10.94 3.22 -14.77
N PRO A 241 11.12 3.00 -13.45
CA PRO A 241 11.45 1.67 -12.94
C PRO A 241 10.39 0.60 -13.30
N LEU A 242 9.11 0.98 -13.40
CA LEU A 242 8.04 0.03 -13.79
C LEU A 242 8.23 -0.43 -15.23
N LEU A 243 8.53 0.51 -16.13
CA LEU A 243 8.79 0.20 -17.53
C LEU A 243 10.06 -0.64 -17.67
N ASP A 244 11.12 -0.31 -16.93
CA ASP A 244 12.36 -1.07 -16.95
C ASP A 244 12.17 -2.51 -16.47
N ASP A 245 11.43 -2.72 -15.37
CA ASP A 245 11.09 -4.06 -14.86
C ASP A 245 10.23 -4.85 -15.86
N VAL A 246 9.25 -4.21 -16.50
CA VAL A 246 8.43 -4.87 -17.55
C VAL A 246 9.29 -5.24 -18.75
N ILE A 247 10.19 -4.35 -19.19
CA ILE A 247 11.10 -4.61 -20.30
C ILE A 247 12.03 -5.78 -19.93
N GLN A 248 12.58 -5.79 -18.71
CA GLN A 248 13.46 -6.85 -18.24
C GLN A 248 12.75 -8.20 -18.17
N ASP A 249 11.52 -8.26 -17.64
CA ASP A 249 10.73 -9.49 -17.58
C ASP A 249 10.39 -10.00 -18.98
N LEU A 250 10.04 -9.10 -19.91
CA LEU A 250 9.82 -9.46 -21.32
C LEU A 250 11.11 -9.97 -21.97
N GLN A 251 12.24 -9.30 -21.77
CA GLN A 251 13.54 -9.73 -22.31
C GLN A 251 13.96 -11.08 -21.74
N PHE A 252 13.73 -11.33 -20.46
CA PHE A 252 14.01 -12.61 -19.82
C PHE A 252 13.14 -13.73 -20.40
N ARG A 253 11.83 -13.50 -20.52
CA ARG A 253 10.86 -14.49 -21.03
C ARG A 253 11.03 -14.78 -22.53
N PHE A 254 11.40 -13.76 -23.30
CA PHE A 254 11.52 -13.83 -24.76
C PHE A 254 12.97 -13.80 -25.24
N ASN A 255 13.91 -14.27 -24.40
CA ASN A 255 15.31 -14.42 -24.82
C ASN A 255 15.46 -15.53 -25.88
N SER A 256 16.55 -15.46 -26.66
CA SER A 256 16.84 -16.42 -27.73
C SER A 256 16.91 -17.86 -27.26
N ASP A 257 17.40 -18.10 -26.04
CA ASP A 257 17.56 -19.44 -25.46
C ASP A 257 16.20 -20.04 -25.07
N THR A 258 15.27 -19.21 -24.57
CA THR A 258 13.88 -19.59 -24.26
C THR A 258 13.11 -19.94 -25.54
N PHE A 259 13.35 -19.20 -26.63
CA PHE A 259 12.79 -19.54 -27.95
C PHE A 259 13.37 -20.82 -28.53
N THR A 260 14.69 -21.04 -28.37
CA THR A 260 15.35 -22.28 -28.80
C THR A 260 14.77 -23.50 -28.06
N THR A 261 14.44 -23.33 -26.77
CA THR A 261 13.79 -24.37 -25.95
C THR A 261 12.35 -24.65 -26.41
N PHE A 262 11.65 -23.65 -26.94
CA PHE A 262 10.32 -23.84 -27.55
C PHE A 262 10.38 -24.67 -28.83
N GLU A 263 11.43 -24.54 -29.64
CA GLU A 263 11.62 -25.36 -30.84
C GLU A 263 11.93 -26.82 -30.51
N ILE A 264 12.56 -27.11 -29.36
CA ILE A 264 12.80 -28.48 -28.90
C ILE A 264 11.49 -29.23 -28.66
N ASN A 265 10.40 -28.55 -28.26
CA ASN A 265 9.08 -29.17 -28.10
C ASN A 265 8.44 -29.59 -29.44
N ASN A 266 8.95 -29.10 -30.57
CA ASN A 266 8.52 -29.53 -31.90
C ASN A 266 9.29 -30.75 -32.42
N LEU A 267 10.31 -31.22 -31.69
CA LEU A 267 11.04 -32.44 -32.04
C LEU A 267 10.23 -33.67 -31.62
N ILE A 268 9.58 -34.31 -32.58
CA ILE A 268 8.88 -35.58 -32.38
C ILE A 268 9.94 -36.71 -32.43
N PRO A 269 10.04 -37.58 -31.40
CA PRO A 269 10.97 -38.71 -31.42
C PRO A 269 10.68 -39.65 -32.60
N SER A 270 11.70 -40.00 -33.37
CA SER A 270 11.58 -40.88 -34.54
C SER A 270 11.30 -42.34 -34.20
N TYR A 271 11.59 -42.76 -32.96
CA TYR A 271 11.28 -44.09 -32.44
C TYR A 271 10.61 -43.96 -31.08
N ILE A 272 9.30 -44.22 -31.06
CA ILE A 272 8.57 -44.50 -29.84
C ILE A 272 8.74 -46.00 -29.61
N GLY A 273 9.58 -46.38 -28.65
CA GLY A 273 9.81 -47.77 -28.32
C GLY A 273 8.49 -48.45 -27.96
N THR A 274 8.17 -49.53 -28.69
CA THR A 274 7.04 -50.43 -28.42
C THR A 274 7.28 -51.26 -27.18
#